data_AF-A0A1C2I6I5-F1
#
_entry.id   AF-A0A1C2I6I5-F1
#
_cell.length_a   1.000
_cell.length_b   1.000
_cell.length_c   1.000
_cell.angle_alpha   90.00
_cell.angle_beta   90.00
_cell.angle_gamma   90.00
#
_symmetry.space_group_name_H-M   'P 1'
#
loop_
_entity.id
_entity.type
_entity.pdbx_description
1 polymer ?
#
loop_
_entity_poly.entity_id
_entity_poly.type
_entity_poly.pdbx_seq_one_letter_code
_entity_poly.pdbx_strand_id
1 'polypeptide(L)'
;MRWQHLNALNEKTEALKKIAMHDGLTRLPNRRFLEIQMEQAMVRAKRHERLLAVCMLDLDGFKPVNDTYGHEAGDEVLVALGKRLPEALRKSDFVARLGGDEFVLLVEDLEDLEDLASVMEKVEDTITAPIPLSHGTNVQIGASMGVVLYPFVDTDTGDKLLRLADQALYESKKNKADRERSWVLFGEEIHKQRTPAQQLLDTGGLEVWYQPILNNRTHRVVGVEALARLRDTDGTLWMPEKFLPQLQDVDLFDLSKKVLTQALADLPTVDAQDCRLWVSVNIDPVSVSEDCITCLREMIAQGSVDPSRISLEILEGSNFLEQQAALEHLLEMKTLGVHLALDDIGSAYSSLLRLKDLPIGEIKLDQGFIRTLEDRPQDLHFVGAIQDLAAGLGVDLVVEGVETEDILDAVTVMGASLLQGYAIAKPMPLAELQTFLGRTLPHQQHPNSLLGLYAKQLVHHNALEKAIRQDPKLVDYVTLVDATICPVHAEIQHLGVDDGGVLDKLHQEYHRAIANMDTLLIASPATNDWTDVEHAQDTLEQAIIEIYCKHKTEDGHSVCETENPTDSIATDPL
;
A
#
# COMPACT_ATOMS: atom_id res chain seq x y z
N MET A 1 31.61 67.46 -3.19
CA MET A 1 30.99 66.70 -4.29
C MET A 1 31.29 65.20 -4.28
N ARG A 2 32.55 64.72 -4.36
CA ARG A 2 32.85 63.27 -4.43
C ARG A 2 32.42 62.46 -3.19
N TRP A 3 32.51 63.06 -2.00
CA TRP A 3 32.08 62.43 -0.73
C TRP A 3 30.55 62.30 -0.60
N GLN A 4 29.80 63.32 -1.03
CA GLN A 4 28.33 63.27 -1.09
C GLN A 4 27.83 62.26 -2.13
N HIS A 5 28.55 62.10 -3.24
CA HIS A 5 28.22 61.11 -4.27
C HIS A 5 28.52 59.67 -3.81
N LEU A 6 29.63 59.45 -3.08
CA LEU A 6 29.91 58.14 -2.46
C LEU A 6 28.89 57.81 -1.36
N ASN A 7 28.52 58.76 -0.51
CA ASN A 7 27.48 58.55 0.52
C ASN A 7 26.13 58.26 -0.13
N ALA A 8 25.72 59.03 -1.14
CA ALA A 8 24.47 58.78 -1.85
C ALA A 8 24.49 57.41 -2.56
N LEU A 9 25.63 56.98 -3.09
CA LEU A 9 25.77 55.64 -3.67
C LEU A 9 25.68 54.57 -2.59
N ASN A 10 26.34 54.74 -1.44
CA ASN A 10 26.31 53.80 -0.32
C ASN A 10 24.91 53.71 0.30
N GLU A 11 24.23 54.84 0.50
CA GLU A 11 22.84 54.92 0.96
C GLU A 11 21.88 54.24 -0.01
N LYS A 12 22.08 54.42 -1.32
CA LYS A 12 21.29 53.75 -2.36
C LYS A 12 21.58 52.25 -2.41
N THR A 13 22.82 51.83 -2.18
CA THR A 13 23.22 50.43 -2.13
C THR A 13 22.66 49.74 -0.89
N GLU A 14 22.69 50.40 0.27
CA GLU A 14 22.10 49.91 1.52
C GLU A 14 20.57 49.91 1.48
N ALA A 15 19.94 50.89 0.83
CA ALA A 15 18.50 50.87 0.57
C ALA A 15 18.11 49.71 -0.36
N LEU A 16 18.89 49.44 -1.41
CA LEU A 16 18.66 48.31 -2.33
C LEU A 16 18.86 46.96 -1.62
N LYS A 17 19.88 46.83 -0.76
CA LYS A 17 20.06 45.63 0.07
C LYS A 17 18.92 45.43 1.06
N LYS A 18 18.46 46.50 1.73
CA LYS A 18 17.30 46.44 2.63
C LYS A 18 16.04 45.97 1.91
N ILE A 19 15.77 46.46 0.70
CA ILE A 19 14.61 46.02 -0.10
C ILE A 19 14.75 44.54 -0.51
N ALA A 20 15.96 44.08 -0.83
CA ALA A 20 16.20 42.69 -1.24
C ALA A 20 16.12 41.67 -0.09
N MET A 21 16.19 42.11 1.17
CA MET A 21 16.29 41.25 2.37
C MET A 21 15.06 41.31 3.28
N HIS A 22 14.05 42.12 2.96
CA HIS A 22 12.85 42.25 3.78
C HIS A 22 11.58 42.04 2.94
N ASP A 23 10.53 41.56 3.60
CA ASP A 23 9.19 41.43 3.06
C ASP A 23 8.59 42.81 2.76
N GLY A 24 7.90 42.91 1.62
CA GLY A 24 7.35 44.16 1.11
C GLY A 24 6.20 44.71 1.96
N LEU A 25 5.44 43.82 2.60
CA LEU A 25 4.25 44.16 3.39
C LEU A 25 4.59 44.40 4.86
N THR A 26 5.13 43.38 5.54
CA THR A 26 5.35 43.38 6.99
C THR A 26 6.65 44.08 7.41
N ARG A 27 7.58 44.28 6.46
CA ARG A 27 8.95 44.74 6.71
C ARG A 27 9.79 43.81 7.57
N LEU A 28 9.32 42.60 7.87
CA LEU A 28 10.14 41.56 8.45
C LEU A 28 11.25 41.12 7.47
N PRO A 29 12.36 40.56 7.96
CA PRO A 29 13.26 39.78 7.16
C PRO A 29 12.54 38.76 6.26
N ASN A 30 13.01 38.61 5.02
CA ASN A 30 12.51 37.60 4.09
C ASN A 30 13.36 36.31 4.14
N ARG A 31 12.97 35.29 3.37
CA ARG A 31 13.69 34.00 3.28
C ARG A 31 15.21 34.16 3.08
N ARG A 32 15.64 35.07 2.20
CA ARG A 32 17.07 35.26 1.91
C ARG A 32 17.85 35.77 3.13
N PHE A 33 17.23 36.61 3.96
CA PHE A 33 17.89 37.09 5.16
C PHE A 33 17.85 36.03 6.27
N LEU A 34 16.77 35.26 6.35
CA LEU A 34 16.68 34.10 7.24
C LEU A 34 17.81 33.11 7.01
N GLU A 35 18.08 32.72 5.76
CA GLU A 35 19.18 31.79 5.42
C GLU A 35 20.53 32.28 5.97
N ILE A 36 20.82 33.58 5.84
CA ILE A 36 22.06 34.17 6.36
C ILE A 36 22.10 34.15 7.89
N GLN A 37 20.98 34.45 8.55
CA GLN A 37 20.92 34.48 10.01
C GLN A 37 20.93 33.08 10.64
N MET A 38 20.30 32.11 9.98
CA MET A 38 20.28 30.70 10.40
C MET A 38 21.70 30.14 10.56
N GLU A 39 22.52 30.29 9.52
CA GLU A 39 23.91 29.83 9.54
C GLU A 39 24.72 30.49 10.67
N GLN A 40 24.49 31.78 10.92
CA GLN A 40 25.15 32.49 12.02
C GLN A 40 24.66 32.02 13.40
N ALA A 41 23.35 31.76 13.54
CA ALA A 41 22.74 31.27 14.78
C ALA A 41 23.24 29.86 15.13
N MET A 42 23.33 28.95 14.15
CA MET A 42 23.88 27.60 14.34
C MET A 42 25.33 27.64 14.83
N VAL A 43 26.17 28.49 14.24
CA VAL A 43 27.56 28.69 14.69
C VAL A 43 27.60 29.23 16.12
N ARG A 44 26.71 30.17 16.48
CA ARG A 44 26.63 30.70 17.86
C ARG A 44 26.18 29.64 18.86
N ALA A 45 25.14 28.87 18.53
CA ALA A 45 24.62 27.79 19.38
C ALA A 45 25.71 26.76 19.70
N LYS A 46 26.42 26.29 18.66
CA LYS A 46 27.55 25.35 18.81
C LYS A 46 28.69 25.93 19.64
N ARG A 47 29.02 27.22 19.46
CA ARG A 47 30.11 27.88 20.19
C ARG A 47 29.81 28.08 21.68
N HIS A 48 28.56 28.36 22.02
CA HIS A 48 28.17 28.66 23.41
C HIS A 48 27.60 27.45 24.14
N GLU A 49 27.52 26.28 23.49
CA GLU A 49 26.92 25.05 24.05
C GLU A 49 25.46 25.29 24.50
N ARG A 50 24.71 26.02 23.65
CA ARG A 50 23.31 26.37 23.87
C ARG A 50 22.44 25.86 22.74
N LEU A 51 21.15 25.70 23.03
CA LEU A 51 20.18 25.24 22.06
C LEU A 51 19.71 26.40 21.16
N LEU A 52 19.44 26.08 19.90
CA LEU A 52 18.76 26.94 18.93
C LEU A 52 17.46 26.25 18.54
N ALA A 53 16.33 26.91 18.75
CA ALA A 53 15.05 26.45 18.23
C ALA A 53 14.73 27.14 16.90
N VAL A 54 14.41 26.34 15.89
CA VAL A 54 13.87 26.81 14.61
C VAL A 54 12.39 26.46 14.58
N CYS A 55 11.53 27.49 14.53
CA CYS A 55 10.09 27.33 14.56
C CYS A 55 9.48 27.77 13.23
N MET A 56 8.76 26.88 12.56
CA MET A 56 7.87 27.20 11.44
C MET A 56 6.48 27.49 12.01
N LEU A 57 5.84 28.56 11.54
CA LEU A 57 4.56 29.05 12.06
C LEU A 57 3.61 29.36 10.92
N ASP A 58 2.38 28.88 11.04
CA ASP A 58 1.27 29.15 10.12
C ASP A 58 0.02 29.63 10.86
N LEU A 59 -0.71 30.59 10.27
CA LEU A 59 -1.85 31.23 10.93
C LEU A 59 -3.15 30.45 10.72
N ASP A 60 -3.68 29.93 11.82
CA ASP A 60 -4.95 29.23 11.83
C ASP A 60 -6.12 30.19 11.61
N GLY A 61 -6.89 29.96 10.55
CA GLY A 61 -8.08 30.76 10.25
C GLY A 61 -7.81 32.03 9.47
N PHE A 62 -6.61 32.20 8.89
CA PHE A 62 -6.28 33.36 8.07
C PHE A 62 -7.11 33.46 6.78
N LYS A 63 -7.35 32.35 6.10
CA LYS A 63 -8.18 32.32 4.87
C LYS A 63 -9.62 32.83 5.10
N PRO A 64 -10.36 32.36 6.13
CA PRO A 64 -11.65 32.94 6.50
C PRO A 64 -11.64 34.46 6.71
N VAL A 65 -10.55 35.04 7.23
CA VAL A 65 -10.42 36.50 7.38
C VAL A 65 -10.40 37.18 6.02
N ASN A 66 -9.60 36.68 5.08
CA ASN A 66 -9.57 37.19 3.71
C ASN A 66 -10.92 37.05 3.01
N ASP A 67 -11.57 35.89 3.16
CA ASP A 67 -12.85 35.59 2.51
C ASP A 67 -13.99 36.46 3.07
N THR A 68 -13.94 36.81 4.36
CA THR A 68 -15.00 37.57 5.04
C THR A 68 -14.80 39.08 4.97
N TYR A 69 -13.58 39.56 5.15
CA TYR A 69 -13.26 40.99 5.32
C TYR A 69 -12.40 41.57 4.17
N GLY A 70 -12.02 40.73 3.21
CA GLY A 70 -11.19 41.10 2.07
C GLY A 70 -9.68 41.03 2.34
N HIS A 71 -8.90 41.03 1.26
CA HIS A 71 -7.44 40.94 1.33
C HIS A 71 -6.77 42.08 2.09
N GLU A 72 -7.34 43.29 2.07
CA GLU A 72 -6.81 44.43 2.85
C GLU A 72 -6.85 44.14 4.36
N ALA A 73 -7.89 43.45 4.84
CA ALA A 73 -7.99 43.03 6.23
C ALA A 73 -6.95 41.94 6.59
N GLY A 74 -6.70 40.99 5.69
CA GLY A 74 -5.62 40.02 5.86
C GLY A 74 -4.24 40.68 5.89
N ASP A 75 -4.01 41.67 5.05
CA ASP A 75 -2.78 42.46 5.07
C ASP A 75 -2.60 43.23 6.38
N GLU A 76 -3.67 43.81 6.93
CA GLU A 76 -3.65 44.45 8.26
C GLU A 76 -3.26 43.46 9.37
N VAL A 77 -3.78 42.23 9.33
CA VAL A 77 -3.43 41.15 10.27
C VAL A 77 -1.93 40.81 10.17
N LEU A 78 -1.43 40.60 8.96
CA LEU A 78 -0.01 40.28 8.74
C LEU A 78 0.91 41.43 9.18
N VAL A 79 0.53 42.68 8.91
CA VAL A 79 1.29 43.87 9.35
C VAL A 79 1.28 44.01 10.87
N ALA A 80 0.15 43.70 11.53
CA ALA A 80 0.05 43.72 12.98
C ALA A 80 0.97 42.66 13.61
N LEU A 81 0.92 41.43 13.11
CA LEU A 81 1.78 40.34 13.59
C LEU A 81 3.26 40.59 13.31
N GLY A 82 3.59 41.18 12.15
CA GLY A 82 4.94 41.58 11.80
C GLY A 82 5.57 42.60 12.76
N LYS A 83 4.76 43.32 13.54
CA LYS A 83 5.22 44.20 14.63
C LYS A 83 5.21 43.48 15.97
N ARG A 84 4.15 42.74 16.28
CA ARG A 84 3.94 42.10 17.58
C ARG A 84 4.97 40.99 17.86
N LEU A 85 5.26 40.13 16.88
CA LEU A 85 6.15 38.99 17.07
C LEU A 85 7.58 39.41 17.47
N PRO A 86 8.23 40.37 16.78
CA PRO A 86 9.54 40.87 17.23
C PRO A 86 9.52 41.55 18.60
N GLU A 87 8.42 42.18 19.00
CA GLU A 87 8.28 42.83 20.33
C GLU A 87 8.09 41.81 21.46
N ALA A 88 7.53 40.63 21.14
CA ALA A 88 7.36 39.54 22.09
C ALA A 88 8.66 38.79 22.37
N LEU A 89 9.62 38.80 21.43
CA LEU A 89 10.87 38.05 21.53
C LEU A 89 12.04 38.89 22.03
N ARG A 90 13.17 38.24 22.36
CA ARG A 90 14.40 38.91 22.77
C ARG A 90 15.10 39.50 21.53
N LYS A 91 16.00 40.46 21.74
CA LYS A 91 16.81 41.04 20.66
C LYS A 91 17.76 40.05 19.99
N SER A 92 18.08 38.94 20.67
CA SER A 92 18.85 37.82 20.14
C SER A 92 18.05 36.97 19.17
N ASP A 93 16.73 36.95 19.32
CA ASP A 93 15.85 36.11 18.54
C ASP A 93 15.54 36.77 17.19
N PHE A 94 15.13 35.97 16.23
CA PHE A 94 14.90 36.43 14.86
C PHE A 94 13.53 36.00 14.36
N VAL A 95 12.85 36.89 13.64
CA VAL A 95 11.56 36.60 13.00
C VAL A 95 11.68 36.92 11.52
N ALA A 96 11.25 36.01 10.67
CA ALA A 96 11.15 36.21 9.22
C ALA A 96 9.76 35.83 8.72
N ARG A 97 9.35 36.40 7.59
CA ARG A 97 8.17 35.98 6.84
C ARG A 97 8.59 35.36 5.52
N LEU A 98 8.16 34.13 5.25
CA LEU A 98 8.52 33.42 4.01
C LEU A 98 7.61 33.80 2.84
N GLY A 99 6.33 34.01 3.13
CA GLY A 99 5.29 34.36 2.17
C GLY A 99 3.93 33.98 2.74
N GLY A 100 2.83 34.50 2.17
CA GLY A 100 1.49 34.19 2.65
C GLY A 100 1.32 34.45 4.15
N ASP A 101 0.86 33.46 4.89
CA ASP A 101 0.70 33.42 6.35
C ASP A 101 1.81 32.66 7.08
N GLU A 102 2.93 32.37 6.41
CA GLU A 102 4.05 31.62 6.97
C GLU A 102 5.13 32.52 7.57
N PHE A 103 5.47 32.26 8.84
CA PHE A 103 6.53 32.91 9.58
C PHE A 103 7.56 31.89 10.08
N VAL A 104 8.81 32.33 10.25
CA VAL A 104 9.86 31.55 10.88
C VAL A 104 10.44 32.32 12.06
N LEU A 105 10.62 31.62 13.18
CA LEU A 105 11.29 32.15 14.36
C LEU A 105 12.60 31.39 14.61
N LEU A 106 13.67 32.12 14.93
CA LEU A 106 14.90 31.57 15.50
C LEU A 106 14.98 32.02 16.94
N VAL A 107 14.94 31.08 17.89
CA VAL A 107 15.06 31.36 19.32
C VAL A 107 16.40 30.85 19.79
N GLU A 108 17.26 31.78 20.21
CA GLU A 108 18.66 31.52 20.56
C GLU A 108 18.87 31.49 22.08
N ASP A 109 19.99 30.90 22.50
CA ASP A 109 20.45 30.89 23.90
C ASP A 109 19.45 30.20 24.85
N LEU A 110 18.85 29.10 24.38
CA LEU A 110 17.98 28.23 25.16
C LEU A 110 18.82 27.25 26.00
N GLU A 111 18.51 27.12 27.28
CA GLU A 111 19.19 26.16 28.17
C GLU A 111 18.52 24.78 28.12
N ASP A 112 17.19 24.75 28.08
CA ASP A 112 16.37 23.55 28.14
C ASP A 112 15.01 23.73 27.42
N LEU A 113 14.14 22.72 27.55
CA LEU A 113 12.79 22.72 26.98
C LEU A 113 11.81 23.62 27.72
N GLU A 114 12.05 23.95 28.99
CA GLU A 114 11.17 24.85 29.77
C GLU A 114 11.31 26.30 29.28
N ASP A 115 12.55 26.71 28.94
CA ASP A 115 12.82 27.97 28.26
C ASP A 115 12.06 28.06 26.93
N LEU A 116 12.11 27.00 26.12
CA LEU A 116 11.41 26.93 24.84
C LEU A 116 9.89 27.05 25.04
N ALA A 117 9.32 26.26 25.96
CA ALA A 117 7.90 26.27 26.23
C ALA A 117 7.39 27.66 26.64
N SER A 118 8.16 28.35 27.48
CA SER A 118 7.86 29.72 27.93
C SER A 118 7.86 30.73 26.77
N VAL A 119 8.78 30.58 25.81
CA VAL A 119 8.81 31.43 24.62
C VAL A 119 7.63 31.10 23.69
N MET A 120 7.31 29.82 23.49
CA MET A 120 6.20 29.40 22.61
C MET A 120 4.84 29.84 23.15
N GLU A 121 4.61 29.75 24.46
CA GLU A 121 3.40 30.27 25.11
C GLU A 121 3.24 31.78 24.87
N LYS A 122 4.34 32.53 25.03
CA LYS A 122 4.33 33.98 24.77
C LYS A 122 4.05 34.32 23.30
N VAL A 123 4.56 33.52 22.37
CA VAL A 123 4.29 33.67 20.93
C VAL A 123 2.81 33.39 20.64
N GLU A 124 2.26 32.31 21.19
CA GLU A 124 0.84 31.96 21.06
C GLU A 124 -0.08 33.05 21.61
N ASP A 125 0.17 33.55 22.82
CA ASP A 125 -0.57 34.67 23.43
C ASP A 125 -0.54 35.93 22.55
N THR A 126 0.61 36.19 21.93
CA THR A 126 0.82 37.35 21.07
C THR A 126 -0.04 37.28 19.80
N ILE A 127 -0.20 36.08 19.24
CA ILE A 127 -0.97 35.83 18.02
C ILE A 127 -2.47 35.83 18.29
N THR A 128 -2.89 35.17 19.37
CA THR A 128 -4.30 35.01 19.75
C THR A 128 -4.92 36.29 20.30
N ALA A 129 -4.11 37.27 20.71
CA ALA A 129 -4.56 38.58 21.12
C ALA A 129 -5.34 39.30 20.00
N PRO A 130 -6.55 39.86 20.28
CA PRO A 130 -7.38 40.51 19.26
C PRO A 130 -6.65 41.56 18.42
N ILE A 131 -6.83 41.51 17.10
CA ILE A 131 -6.26 42.45 16.13
C ILE A 131 -7.36 43.41 15.69
N PRO A 132 -7.27 44.71 16.04
CA PRO A 132 -8.24 45.70 15.59
C PRO A 132 -8.00 46.04 14.13
N LEU A 133 -9.03 45.88 13.31
CA LEU A 133 -9.02 46.26 11.90
C LEU A 133 -9.53 47.68 11.70
N SER A 134 -9.10 48.33 10.62
CA SER A 134 -9.43 49.71 10.25
C SER A 134 -10.93 50.02 10.20
N HIS A 135 -11.77 49.03 9.90
CA HIS A 135 -13.23 49.13 9.83
C HIS A 135 -13.93 48.88 11.18
N GLY A 136 -13.19 48.78 12.28
CA GLY A 136 -13.72 48.75 13.65
C GLY A 136 -14.08 47.35 14.18
N THR A 137 -13.76 46.28 13.45
CA THR A 137 -13.92 44.90 13.91
C THR A 137 -12.61 44.37 14.48
N ASN A 138 -12.69 43.51 15.51
CA ASN A 138 -11.55 42.79 16.03
C ASN A 138 -11.55 41.37 15.47
N VAL A 139 -10.40 40.93 14.96
CA VAL A 139 -10.20 39.55 14.51
C VAL A 139 -9.32 38.81 15.50
N GLN A 140 -9.65 37.53 15.73
CA GLN A 140 -8.82 36.59 16.46
C GLN A 140 -8.45 35.44 15.54
N ILE A 141 -7.18 35.07 15.54
CA ILE A 141 -6.61 33.97 14.78
C ILE A 141 -5.78 33.10 15.71
N GLY A 142 -5.65 31.83 15.37
CA GLY A 142 -4.73 30.92 16.06
C GLY A 142 -3.41 30.81 15.30
N ALA A 143 -2.55 29.93 15.79
CA ALA A 143 -1.38 29.48 15.05
C ALA A 143 -1.18 27.98 15.24
N SER A 144 -0.62 27.37 14.20
CA SER A 144 0.02 26.06 14.27
C SER A 144 1.53 26.28 14.13
N MET A 145 2.31 25.61 14.98
CA MET A 145 3.76 25.75 15.02
C MET A 145 4.47 24.39 15.01
N GLY A 146 5.57 24.31 14.29
CA GLY A 146 6.48 23.16 14.27
C GLY A 146 7.88 23.60 14.66
N VAL A 147 8.48 22.95 15.64
CA VAL A 147 9.76 23.36 16.23
C VAL A 147 10.80 22.27 16.01
N VAL A 148 12.05 22.63 15.75
CA VAL A 148 13.19 21.70 15.82
C VAL A 148 14.31 22.31 16.64
N LEU A 149 15.04 21.48 17.39
CA LEU A 149 16.16 21.90 18.23
C LEU A 149 17.50 21.48 17.66
N TYR A 150 18.37 22.45 17.45
CA TYR A 150 19.78 22.25 17.12
C TYR A 150 20.63 22.34 18.40
N PRO A 151 21.60 21.42 18.62
CA PRO A 151 22.09 20.39 17.70
C PRO A 151 21.52 18.98 17.94
N PHE A 152 20.31 18.84 18.50
CA PHE A 152 19.75 17.51 18.80
C PHE A 152 19.37 16.68 17.56
N VAL A 153 19.14 17.32 16.43
CA VAL A 153 18.96 16.66 15.13
C VAL A 153 20.30 16.56 14.40
N ASP A 154 20.57 15.42 13.76
CA ASP A 154 21.80 15.18 13.00
C ASP A 154 21.79 15.94 11.66
N THR A 155 22.08 17.24 11.73
CA THR A 155 22.17 18.11 10.55
C THR A 155 23.09 19.30 10.78
N ASP A 156 23.94 19.57 9.79
CA ASP A 156 24.82 20.75 9.74
C ASP A 156 24.32 21.85 8.80
N THR A 157 23.09 21.74 8.27
CA THR A 157 22.55 22.72 7.29
C THR A 157 21.24 23.35 7.74
N GLY A 158 21.10 24.67 7.57
CA GLY A 158 19.87 25.41 7.90
C GLY A 158 18.63 24.96 7.11
N ASP A 159 18.79 24.58 5.84
CA ASP A 159 17.68 24.12 4.99
C ASP A 159 17.03 22.84 5.52
N LYS A 160 17.82 21.91 6.04
CA LYS A 160 17.29 20.70 6.68
C LYS A 160 16.52 21.06 7.96
N LEU A 161 17.03 21.96 8.80
CA LEU A 161 16.30 22.41 10.00
C LEU A 161 14.93 23.00 9.64
N LEU A 162 14.85 23.80 8.58
CA LEU A 162 13.56 24.34 8.12
C LEU A 162 12.60 23.24 7.65
N ARG A 163 13.09 22.21 6.94
CA ARG A 163 12.26 21.07 6.52
C ARG A 163 11.75 20.25 7.70
N LEU A 164 12.58 20.02 8.71
CA LEU A 164 12.17 19.30 9.91
C LEU A 164 11.15 20.10 10.74
N ALA A 165 11.33 21.41 10.85
CA ALA A 165 10.35 22.30 11.47
C ALA A 165 9.02 22.31 10.72
N ASP A 166 9.05 22.29 9.38
CA ASP A 166 7.87 22.20 8.53
C ASP A 166 7.14 20.85 8.69
N GLN A 167 7.88 19.75 8.80
CA GLN A 167 7.30 18.44 9.12
C GLN A 167 6.61 18.42 10.48
N ALA A 168 7.22 19.01 11.52
CA ALA A 168 6.58 19.15 12.83
C ALA A 168 5.34 20.07 12.77
N LEU A 169 5.34 21.09 11.91
CA LEU A 169 4.19 21.97 11.69
C LEU A 169 3.03 21.19 11.05
N TYR A 170 3.33 20.35 10.06
CA TYR A 170 2.33 19.48 9.45
C TYR A 170 1.67 18.57 10.50
N GLU A 171 2.45 17.95 11.39
CA GLU A 171 1.92 17.15 12.50
C GLU A 171 1.06 17.98 13.47
N SER A 172 1.48 19.21 13.78
CA SER A 172 0.69 20.15 14.60
C SER A 172 -0.66 20.49 13.94
N LYS A 173 -0.71 20.63 12.62
CA LYS A 173 -1.95 20.88 11.86
C LYS A 173 -2.85 19.64 11.77
N LYS A 174 -2.27 18.46 11.52
CA LYS A 174 -3.00 17.19 11.41
C LYS A 174 -3.75 16.84 12.69
N ASN A 175 -3.13 17.11 13.84
CA ASN A 175 -3.69 16.78 15.17
C ASN A 175 -4.37 17.99 15.86
N LYS A 176 -4.77 19.03 15.10
CA LYS A 176 -5.26 20.30 15.66
C LYS A 176 -6.46 20.20 16.61
N ALA A 177 -7.33 19.22 16.44
CA ALA A 177 -8.50 19.02 17.31
C ALA A 177 -8.13 18.45 18.68
N ASP A 178 -7.07 17.65 18.75
CA ASP A 178 -6.69 16.85 19.92
C ASP A 178 -5.37 17.31 20.56
N ARG A 179 -4.74 18.37 20.04
CA ARG A 179 -3.46 18.89 20.55
C ARG A 179 -3.66 19.71 21.83
N GLU A 180 -2.82 19.46 22.83
CA GLU A 180 -2.77 20.26 24.07
C GLU A 180 -2.04 21.60 23.89
N ARG A 181 -1.16 21.71 22.89
CA ARG A 181 -0.32 22.88 22.62
C ARG A 181 -0.45 23.30 21.15
N SER A 182 -0.26 24.58 20.86
CA SER A 182 -0.22 25.10 19.48
C SER A 182 1.04 24.72 18.69
N TRP A 183 2.04 24.12 19.35
CA TRP A 183 3.32 23.74 18.78
C TRP A 183 3.65 22.27 19.01
N VAL A 184 4.43 21.69 18.09
CA VAL A 184 4.98 20.32 18.18
C VAL A 184 6.50 20.39 17.99
N LEU A 185 7.27 19.75 18.86
CA LEU A 185 8.70 19.58 18.68
C LEU A 185 8.99 18.37 17.79
N PHE A 186 9.81 18.57 16.77
CA PHE A 186 10.31 17.53 15.88
C PHE A 186 11.10 16.50 16.71
N GLY A 187 10.70 15.23 16.61
CA GLY A 187 11.30 14.14 17.37
C GLY A 187 10.86 14.07 18.84
N GLU A 188 10.08 15.03 19.34
CA GLU A 188 9.24 14.77 20.50
C GLU A 188 8.14 13.83 20.00
N GLU A 189 8.28 12.54 20.31
CA GLU A 189 7.13 11.66 20.40
C GLU A 189 6.15 12.44 21.29
N ILE A 190 5.10 13.03 20.70
CA ILE A 190 3.91 13.45 21.45
C ILE A 190 3.74 12.33 22.46
N HIS A 191 3.74 12.64 23.76
CA HIS A 191 3.53 11.70 24.86
C HIS A 191 2.12 11.08 24.77
N LYS A 192 1.80 10.46 23.64
CA LYS A 192 0.87 9.36 23.54
C LYS A 192 1.50 8.30 24.41
N GLN A 193 0.83 7.97 25.51
CA GLN A 193 1.11 6.73 26.22
C GLN A 193 1.31 5.63 25.17
N ARG A 194 2.48 4.96 25.17
CA ARG A 194 2.73 3.88 24.21
C ARG A 194 1.52 2.96 24.23
N THR A 195 0.96 2.71 23.06
CA THR A 195 -0.20 1.84 22.95
C THR A 195 0.17 0.46 23.50
N PRO A 196 -0.79 -0.32 24.01
CA PRO A 196 -0.51 -1.69 24.42
C PRO A 196 0.25 -2.50 23.35
N ALA A 197 -0.09 -2.30 22.06
CA ALA A 197 0.61 -2.95 20.96
C ALA A 197 2.10 -2.56 20.87
N GLN A 198 2.42 -1.26 20.95
CA GLN A 198 3.80 -0.78 20.95
C GLN A 198 4.59 -1.36 22.13
N GLN A 199 4.00 -1.38 23.33
CA GLN A 199 4.63 -1.95 24.52
C GLN A 199 4.91 -3.45 24.35
N LEU A 200 3.97 -4.21 23.80
CA LEU A 200 4.17 -5.63 23.52
C LEU A 200 5.25 -5.85 22.47
N LEU A 201 5.30 -5.03 21.41
CA LEU A 201 6.34 -5.12 20.39
C LEU A 201 7.74 -4.82 20.96
N ASP A 202 7.86 -3.83 21.84
CA ASP A 202 9.12 -3.45 22.51
C ASP A 202 9.61 -4.52 23.49
N THR A 203 8.68 -5.14 24.22
CA THR A 203 8.98 -6.14 25.26
C THR A 203 9.18 -7.57 24.73
N GLY A 204 9.15 -7.75 23.40
CA GLY A 204 9.39 -9.04 22.75
C GLY A 204 8.17 -9.96 22.72
N GLY A 205 6.95 -9.39 22.77
CA GLY A 205 5.69 -10.12 22.60
C GLY A 205 5.41 -10.56 21.16
N LEU A 206 6.27 -10.24 20.19
CA LEU A 206 6.12 -10.69 18.80
C LEU A 206 6.27 -12.21 18.68
N GLU A 207 5.29 -12.83 18.03
CA GLU A 207 5.33 -14.21 17.59
C GLU A 207 5.04 -14.26 16.09
N VAL A 208 5.80 -15.07 15.34
CA VAL A 208 5.62 -15.22 13.89
C VAL A 208 4.95 -16.56 13.62
N TRP A 209 3.81 -16.52 12.95
CA TRP A 209 3.11 -17.68 12.43
C TRP A 209 3.35 -17.78 10.92
N TYR A 210 3.31 -18.98 10.39
CA TYR A 210 3.63 -19.25 9.00
C TYR A 210 2.43 -19.86 8.28
N GLN A 211 2.09 -19.32 7.11
CA GLN A 211 1.10 -19.93 6.23
C GLN A 211 1.78 -20.55 4.99
N PRO A 212 1.61 -21.85 4.72
CA PRO A 212 2.19 -22.51 3.55
C PRO A 212 1.63 -22.00 2.21
N ILE A 213 2.53 -21.87 1.23
CA ILE A 213 2.21 -21.55 -0.16
C ILE A 213 2.52 -22.78 -1.03
N LEU A 214 1.48 -23.33 -1.65
CA LEU A 214 1.52 -24.58 -2.41
C LEU A 214 1.82 -24.29 -3.88
N ASN A 215 2.81 -24.98 -4.45
CA ASN A 215 2.99 -25.01 -5.89
C ASN A 215 2.06 -26.05 -6.51
N ASN A 216 1.10 -25.61 -7.31
CA ASN A 216 0.06 -26.45 -7.88
C ASN A 216 0.62 -27.55 -8.78
N ARG A 217 1.67 -27.28 -9.57
CA ARG A 217 2.26 -28.30 -10.46
C ARG A 217 2.96 -29.43 -9.69
N THR A 218 3.67 -29.09 -8.62
CA THR A 218 4.50 -30.07 -7.88
C THR A 218 3.79 -30.65 -6.65
N HIS A 219 2.68 -30.05 -6.23
CA HIS A 219 1.98 -30.35 -4.98
C HIS A 219 2.91 -30.34 -3.76
N ARG A 220 3.88 -29.43 -3.78
CA ARG A 220 4.80 -29.19 -2.66
C ARG A 220 4.66 -27.76 -2.20
N VAL A 221 4.78 -27.57 -0.89
CA VAL A 221 4.98 -26.25 -0.33
C VAL A 221 6.33 -25.73 -0.84
N VAL A 222 6.32 -24.54 -1.44
CA VAL A 222 7.52 -23.90 -1.99
C VAL A 222 7.87 -22.60 -1.26
N GLY A 223 6.90 -22.01 -0.58
CA GLY A 223 7.06 -20.81 0.21
C GLY A 223 6.20 -20.80 1.46
N VAL A 224 6.46 -19.85 2.33
CA VAL A 224 5.62 -19.54 3.49
C VAL A 224 5.44 -18.03 3.62
N GLU A 225 4.25 -17.59 3.98
CA GLU A 225 4.03 -16.21 4.42
C GLU A 225 4.26 -16.11 5.93
N ALA A 226 5.08 -15.15 6.36
CA ALA A 226 5.37 -14.89 7.77
C ALA A 226 4.42 -13.80 8.31
N LEU A 227 3.53 -14.21 9.19
CA LEU A 227 2.41 -13.43 9.70
C LEU A 227 2.63 -13.08 11.17
N ALA A 228 2.62 -11.77 11.47
CA ALA A 228 2.81 -11.28 12.83
C ALA A 228 1.62 -11.59 13.75
N ARG A 229 1.91 -11.98 14.98
CA ARG A 229 0.98 -12.07 16.12
C ARG A 229 1.64 -11.39 17.33
N LEU A 230 0.85 -10.75 18.19
CA LEU A 230 1.37 -10.23 19.46
C LEU A 230 0.82 -11.05 20.62
N ARG A 231 1.70 -11.58 21.46
CA ARG A 231 1.34 -12.29 22.68
C ARG A 231 1.43 -11.35 23.87
N ASP A 232 0.31 -11.21 24.57
CA ASP A 232 0.22 -10.43 25.80
C ASP A 232 0.87 -11.17 26.98
N THR A 233 1.17 -10.43 28.04
CA THR A 233 1.76 -10.89 29.29
C THR A 233 0.92 -11.96 30.02
N ASP A 234 -0.39 -11.99 29.78
CA ASP A 234 -1.31 -13.00 30.29
C ASP A 234 -1.39 -14.27 29.40
N GLY A 235 -0.68 -14.27 28.27
CA GLY A 235 -0.63 -15.36 27.29
C GLY A 235 -1.63 -15.23 26.14
N THR A 236 -2.49 -14.21 26.14
CA THR A 236 -3.49 -13.97 25.08
C THR A 236 -2.82 -13.59 23.77
N LEU A 237 -3.24 -14.21 22.66
CA LEU A 237 -2.76 -13.90 21.32
C LEU A 237 -3.62 -12.82 20.65
N TRP A 238 -2.98 -11.77 20.16
CA TRP A 238 -3.59 -10.66 19.42
C TRP A 238 -3.33 -10.84 17.93
N MET A 239 -4.41 -10.82 17.16
CA MET A 239 -4.39 -10.89 15.70
C MET A 239 -4.12 -9.50 15.10
N PRO A 240 -3.61 -9.40 13.85
CA PRO A 240 -3.27 -8.13 13.20
C PRO A 240 -4.36 -7.06 13.27
N GLU A 241 -5.63 -7.44 13.12
CA GLU A 241 -6.78 -6.52 13.15
C GLU A 241 -6.92 -5.81 14.50
N LYS A 242 -6.40 -6.41 15.58
CA LYS A 242 -6.41 -5.82 16.92
C LYS A 242 -5.24 -4.85 17.14
N PHE A 243 -4.04 -5.18 16.66
CA PHE A 243 -2.83 -4.44 17.01
C PHE A 243 -2.36 -3.47 15.92
N LEU A 244 -2.55 -3.75 14.64
CA LEU A 244 -2.11 -2.88 13.55
C LEU A 244 -2.69 -1.46 13.65
N PRO A 245 -3.98 -1.23 13.98
CA PRO A 245 -4.52 0.11 14.15
C PRO A 245 -3.91 0.92 15.32
N GLN A 246 -3.13 0.26 16.19
CA GLN A 246 -2.46 0.89 17.34
C GLN A 246 -0.99 1.21 17.07
N LEU A 247 -0.47 0.85 15.90
CA LEU A 247 0.90 1.10 15.47
C LEU A 247 0.97 2.34 14.58
N GLN A 248 2.09 3.07 14.65
CA GLN A 248 2.42 4.17 13.75
C GLN A 248 3.36 3.68 12.63
N ASP A 249 3.58 4.50 11.60
CA ASP A 249 4.44 4.19 10.46
C ASP A 249 5.84 3.66 10.87
N VAL A 250 6.44 4.28 11.89
CA VAL A 250 7.74 3.84 12.43
C VAL A 250 7.68 2.46 13.10
N ASP A 251 6.56 2.13 13.74
CA ASP A 251 6.34 0.85 14.38
C ASP A 251 6.04 -0.25 13.36
N LEU A 252 5.40 0.08 12.23
CA LEU A 252 5.15 -0.85 11.12
C LEU A 252 6.47 -1.31 10.47
N PHE A 253 7.42 -0.38 10.32
CA PHE A 253 8.75 -0.73 9.87
C PHE A 253 9.49 -1.63 10.87
N ASP A 254 9.45 -1.31 12.17
CA ASP A 254 10.07 -2.14 13.22
C ASP A 254 9.42 -3.53 13.29
N LEU A 255 8.09 -3.62 13.17
CA LEU A 255 7.36 -4.88 13.09
C LEU A 255 7.84 -5.73 11.91
N SER A 256 7.86 -5.15 10.71
CA SER A 256 8.28 -5.84 9.48
C SER A 256 9.73 -6.34 9.59
N LYS A 257 10.62 -5.50 10.15
CA LYS A 257 12.01 -5.85 10.43
C LYS A 257 12.12 -7.03 11.40
N LYS A 258 11.37 -7.02 12.51
CA LYS A 258 11.42 -8.13 13.49
C LYS A 258 10.82 -9.42 12.94
N VAL A 259 9.73 -9.33 12.17
CA VAL A 259 9.13 -10.49 11.48
C VAL A 259 10.14 -11.09 10.50
N LEU A 260 10.76 -10.28 9.64
CA LEU A 260 11.77 -10.75 8.69
C LEU A 260 12.98 -11.34 9.43
N THR A 261 13.44 -10.72 10.52
CA THR A 261 14.56 -11.25 11.32
C THR A 261 14.25 -12.66 11.85
N GLN A 262 13.06 -12.85 12.42
CA GLN A 262 12.64 -14.16 12.93
C GLN A 262 12.45 -15.17 11.80
N ALA A 263 11.81 -14.75 10.70
CA ALA A 263 11.61 -15.58 9.52
C ALA A 263 12.93 -16.09 8.93
N LEU A 264 13.94 -15.23 8.79
CA LEU A 264 15.26 -15.62 8.29
C LEU A 264 16.02 -16.55 9.25
N ALA A 265 15.76 -16.45 10.55
CA ALA A 265 16.32 -17.37 11.54
C ALA A 265 15.63 -18.75 11.50
N ASP A 266 14.32 -18.78 11.23
CA ASP A 266 13.51 -20.00 11.20
C ASP A 266 13.67 -20.78 9.88
N LEU A 267 13.87 -20.08 8.77
CA LEU A 267 13.87 -20.64 7.42
C LEU A 267 14.87 -21.82 7.22
N PRO A 268 16.12 -21.77 7.73
CA PRO A 268 17.04 -22.91 7.63
C PRO A 268 16.57 -24.16 8.41
N THR A 269 15.70 -24.00 9.42
CA THR A 269 15.20 -25.12 10.24
C THR A 269 14.09 -25.91 9.57
N VAL A 270 13.45 -25.33 8.55
CA VAL A 270 12.39 -25.95 7.75
C VAL A 270 12.86 -26.41 6.38
N ASP A 271 14.15 -26.20 6.06
CA ASP A 271 14.76 -26.69 4.83
C ASP A 271 14.84 -28.23 4.81
N ALA A 272 14.43 -28.81 3.69
CA ALA A 272 14.61 -30.23 3.38
C ALA A 272 15.70 -30.41 2.31
N GLN A 273 16.24 -31.64 2.20
CA GLN A 273 17.34 -31.95 1.26
C GLN A 273 17.03 -31.54 -0.20
N ASP A 274 15.76 -31.61 -0.61
CA ASP A 274 15.31 -31.35 -1.99
C ASP A 274 14.32 -30.17 -2.10
N CYS A 275 14.10 -29.41 -1.02
CA CYS A 275 13.17 -28.29 -1.03
C CYS A 275 13.62 -27.21 -0.05
N ARG A 276 13.94 -26.03 -0.61
CA ARG A 276 14.27 -24.83 0.15
C ARG A 276 13.12 -23.87 0.00
N LEU A 277 12.50 -23.52 1.11
CA LEU A 277 11.36 -22.62 1.10
C LEU A 277 11.83 -21.17 0.92
N TRP A 278 11.06 -20.37 0.21
CA TRP A 278 11.17 -18.91 0.34
C TRP A 278 10.20 -18.41 1.41
N VAL A 279 10.42 -17.21 1.91
CA VAL A 279 9.56 -16.56 2.90
C VAL A 279 9.06 -15.23 2.39
N SER A 280 7.78 -14.98 2.57
CA SER A 280 7.12 -13.72 2.28
C SER A 280 6.91 -12.91 3.55
N VAL A 281 7.18 -11.60 3.49
CA VAL A 281 6.95 -10.66 4.59
C VAL A 281 6.29 -9.40 4.06
N ASN A 282 5.18 -9.02 4.69
CA ASN A 282 4.50 -7.77 4.44
C ASN A 282 5.39 -6.56 4.78
N ILE A 283 5.45 -5.59 3.88
CA ILE A 283 6.08 -4.29 4.11
C ILE A 283 5.09 -3.17 3.78
N ASP A 284 4.90 -2.26 4.74
CA ASP A 284 4.08 -1.08 4.48
C ASP A 284 4.76 -0.20 3.41
N PRO A 285 4.04 0.28 2.38
CA PRO A 285 4.59 1.15 1.35
C PRO A 285 5.33 2.38 1.91
N VAL A 286 4.85 2.98 3.01
CA VAL A 286 5.52 4.15 3.62
C VAL A 286 6.88 3.80 4.25
N SER A 287 7.13 2.52 4.52
CA SER A 287 8.40 2.04 5.08
C SER A 287 9.48 1.89 4.00
N VAL A 288 9.12 1.86 2.72
CA VAL A 288 10.06 1.67 1.60
C VAL A 288 10.92 2.94 1.39
N SER A 289 12.08 2.93 2.04
CA SER A 289 13.00 4.07 2.18
C SER A 289 14.47 3.62 2.11
N GLU A 290 15.41 4.58 2.04
CA GLU A 290 16.85 4.30 2.13
C GLU A 290 17.23 3.54 3.43
N ASP A 291 16.55 3.83 4.54
CA ASP A 291 16.77 3.16 5.83
C ASP A 291 16.33 1.70 5.78
N CYS A 292 15.18 1.42 5.13
CA CYS A 292 14.72 0.06 4.90
C CYS A 292 15.71 -0.74 4.04
N ILE A 293 16.18 -0.15 2.94
CA ILE A 293 17.16 -0.79 2.06
C ILE A 293 18.47 -1.07 2.81
N THR A 294 18.93 -0.12 3.62
CA THR A 294 20.15 -0.29 4.43
C THR A 294 19.97 -1.41 5.45
N CYS A 295 18.84 -1.44 6.15
CA CYS A 295 18.48 -2.51 7.07
C CYS A 295 18.46 -3.88 6.38
N LEU A 296 17.79 -3.98 5.22
CA LEU A 296 17.71 -5.22 4.44
C LEU A 296 19.10 -5.70 3.99
N ARG A 297 19.96 -4.78 3.54
CA ARG A 297 21.35 -5.07 3.15
C ARG A 297 22.16 -5.61 4.33
N GLU A 298 22.00 -5.04 5.52
CA GLU A 298 22.66 -5.51 6.73
C GLU A 298 22.16 -6.90 7.14
N MET A 299 20.85 -7.14 7.10
CA MET A 299 20.25 -8.44 7.40
C MET A 299 20.72 -9.53 6.43
N ILE A 300 20.79 -9.22 5.14
CA ILE A 300 21.33 -10.12 4.11
C ILE A 300 22.81 -10.41 4.36
N ALA A 301 23.61 -9.38 4.66
CA ALA A 301 25.05 -9.54 4.88
C ALA A 301 25.39 -10.35 6.14
N GLN A 302 24.53 -10.30 7.17
CA GLN A 302 24.68 -11.05 8.42
C GLN A 302 24.08 -12.46 8.33
N GLY A 303 23.07 -12.64 7.48
CA GLY A 303 22.35 -13.90 7.31
C GLY A 303 23.08 -14.93 6.45
N SER A 304 22.66 -16.18 6.56
CA SER A 304 23.09 -17.29 5.68
C SER A 304 22.04 -17.66 4.63
N VAL A 305 20.95 -16.90 4.56
CA VAL A 305 19.83 -17.13 3.64
C VAL A 305 20.13 -16.40 2.33
N ASP A 306 19.94 -17.10 1.20
CA ASP A 306 20.02 -16.50 -0.12
C ASP A 306 18.94 -15.41 -0.27
N PRO A 307 19.29 -14.16 -0.66
CA PRO A 307 18.32 -13.09 -0.87
C PRO A 307 17.16 -13.47 -1.78
N SER A 308 17.38 -14.37 -2.75
CA SER A 308 16.33 -14.84 -3.66
C SER A 308 15.24 -15.67 -2.96
N ARG A 309 15.39 -15.94 -1.66
CA ARG A 309 14.40 -16.62 -0.82
C ARG A 309 13.56 -15.66 0.00
N ILE A 310 13.76 -14.36 -0.17
CA ILE A 310 13.02 -13.31 0.53
C ILE A 310 12.08 -12.68 -0.48
N SER A 311 10.78 -12.75 -0.22
CA SER A 311 9.75 -12.00 -0.94
C SER A 311 9.22 -10.90 -0.03
N LEU A 312 9.18 -9.68 -0.51
CA LEU A 312 8.58 -8.54 0.18
C LEU A 312 7.25 -8.18 -0.49
N GLU A 313 6.17 -8.22 0.28
CA GLU A 313 4.81 -7.96 -0.18
C GLU A 313 4.46 -6.49 0.05
N ILE A 314 4.10 -5.80 -1.04
CA ILE A 314 3.78 -4.37 -1.02
C ILE A 314 2.31 -4.20 -1.38
N LEU A 315 1.58 -3.50 -0.53
CA LEU A 315 0.15 -3.21 -0.71
C LEU A 315 -0.12 -2.23 -1.87
N GLU A 316 -1.18 -2.50 -2.64
CA GLU A 316 -1.59 -1.71 -3.80
C GLU A 316 -2.02 -0.26 -3.46
N GLY A 317 -2.74 -0.08 -2.34
CA GLY A 317 -3.58 1.10 -2.05
C GLY A 317 -2.88 2.42 -1.72
N SER A 318 -1.58 2.56 -2.00
CA SER A 318 -0.79 3.73 -1.61
C SER A 318 -0.43 4.62 -2.81
N ASN A 319 -0.68 5.93 -2.70
CA ASN A 319 -0.12 6.96 -3.62
C ASN A 319 1.42 6.93 -3.63
N PHE A 320 2.05 6.18 -2.72
CA PHE A 320 3.48 5.93 -2.65
C PHE A 320 4.05 5.40 -3.98
N LEU A 321 3.37 4.44 -4.61
CA LEU A 321 3.81 3.87 -5.89
C LEU A 321 3.77 4.90 -7.05
N GLU A 322 3.23 6.12 -6.84
CA GLU A 322 3.20 7.20 -7.85
C GLU A 322 4.46 8.07 -7.81
N GLN A 323 5.30 7.90 -6.79
CA GLN A 323 6.50 8.70 -6.59
C GLN A 323 7.69 8.07 -7.32
N GLN A 324 8.43 8.85 -8.10
CA GLN A 324 9.64 8.38 -8.80
C GLN A 324 10.66 7.77 -7.82
N ALA A 325 10.76 8.31 -6.61
CA ALA A 325 11.64 7.81 -5.55
C ALA A 325 11.26 6.38 -5.09
N ALA A 326 9.96 6.04 -5.06
CA ALA A 326 9.51 4.70 -4.69
C ALA A 326 10.02 3.65 -5.69
N LEU A 327 9.91 3.95 -6.99
CA LEU A 327 10.41 3.05 -8.04
C LEU A 327 11.92 2.82 -7.94
N GLU A 328 12.69 3.87 -7.64
CA GLU A 328 14.14 3.78 -7.43
C GLU A 328 14.48 2.87 -6.23
N HIS A 329 13.76 3.02 -5.11
CA HIS A 329 13.94 2.16 -3.95
C HIS A 329 13.59 0.69 -4.23
N LEU A 330 12.49 0.43 -4.93
CA LEU A 330 12.10 -0.93 -5.31
C LEU A 330 13.12 -1.59 -6.24
N LEU A 331 13.65 -0.83 -7.21
CA LEU A 331 14.73 -1.30 -8.06
C LEU A 331 15.98 -1.62 -7.25
N GLU A 332 16.34 -0.79 -6.28
CA GLU A 332 17.48 -1.04 -5.41
C GLU A 332 17.28 -2.30 -4.55
N MET A 333 16.10 -2.50 -3.96
CA MET A 333 15.76 -3.74 -3.25
C MET A 333 15.94 -4.96 -4.16
N LYS A 334 15.43 -4.90 -5.39
CA LYS A 334 15.63 -5.96 -6.38
C LYS A 334 17.11 -6.21 -6.69
N THR A 335 17.96 -5.18 -6.72
CA THR A 335 19.42 -5.37 -6.91
C THR A 335 20.10 -6.07 -5.74
N LEU A 336 19.51 -6.04 -4.53
CA LEU A 336 19.97 -6.85 -3.39
C LEU A 336 19.64 -8.34 -3.55
N GLY A 337 18.82 -8.69 -4.55
CA GLY A 337 18.44 -10.06 -4.89
C GLY A 337 17.15 -10.54 -4.26
N VAL A 338 16.39 -9.67 -3.56
CA VAL A 338 15.07 -10.02 -3.02
C VAL A 338 13.99 -9.99 -4.11
N HIS A 339 12.97 -10.82 -3.92
CA HIS A 339 11.75 -10.79 -4.71
C HIS A 339 10.79 -9.73 -4.17
N LEU A 340 10.03 -9.15 -5.08
CA LEU A 340 8.99 -8.17 -4.77
C LEU A 340 7.66 -8.72 -5.28
N ALA A 341 6.69 -8.77 -4.38
CA ALA A 341 5.33 -9.18 -4.67
C ALA A 341 4.40 -7.96 -4.53
N LEU A 342 3.45 -7.83 -5.44
CA LEU A 342 2.35 -6.88 -5.27
C LEU A 342 1.15 -7.60 -4.65
N ASP A 343 0.70 -7.08 -3.51
CA ASP A 343 -0.36 -7.68 -2.72
C ASP A 343 -1.71 -6.98 -2.92
N ASP A 344 -2.81 -7.69 -2.62
CA ASP A 344 -4.19 -7.23 -2.68
C ASP A 344 -4.68 -6.72 -4.06
N ILE A 345 -4.18 -7.29 -5.17
CA ILE A 345 -4.63 -6.84 -6.50
C ILE A 345 -6.14 -7.03 -6.65
N GLY A 346 -6.81 -5.92 -7.01
CA GLY A 346 -8.24 -5.87 -7.33
C GLY A 346 -9.11 -5.33 -6.20
N SER A 347 -8.55 -5.14 -5.00
CA SER A 347 -9.22 -4.44 -3.89
C SER A 347 -9.37 -2.92 -4.13
N ALA A 348 -8.50 -2.35 -4.97
CA ALA A 348 -8.50 -0.97 -5.41
C ALA A 348 -8.44 -0.85 -6.94
N TYR A 349 -8.75 0.32 -7.48
CA TYR A 349 -8.63 0.60 -8.92
C TYR A 349 -7.16 0.66 -9.35
N SER A 350 -6.53 -0.50 -9.53
CA SER A 350 -5.21 -0.59 -10.14
C SER A 350 -5.29 -0.01 -11.54
N SER A 351 -4.49 1.03 -11.83
CA SER A 351 -4.22 1.33 -13.23
C SER A 351 -3.30 0.22 -13.72
N LEU A 352 -3.84 -0.80 -14.40
CA LEU A 352 -3.11 -1.88 -15.08
C LEU A 352 -1.88 -1.38 -15.87
N LEU A 353 -1.92 -0.11 -16.30
CA LEU A 353 -0.82 0.61 -16.91
C LEU A 353 0.46 0.66 -16.05
N ARG A 354 0.34 0.58 -14.72
CA ARG A 354 1.44 0.71 -13.76
C ARG A 354 2.15 -0.63 -13.51
N LEU A 355 1.39 -1.72 -13.50
CA LEU A 355 1.94 -3.08 -13.33
C LEU A 355 3.09 -3.37 -14.31
N LYS A 356 2.97 -2.87 -15.54
CA LYS A 356 3.99 -3.08 -16.59
C LYS A 356 5.37 -2.48 -16.26
N ASP A 357 5.41 -1.43 -15.44
CA ASP A 357 6.62 -0.65 -15.16
C ASP A 357 7.19 -0.94 -13.75
N LEU A 358 6.46 -1.67 -12.90
CA LEU A 358 6.91 -2.05 -11.56
C LEU A 358 7.90 -3.22 -11.61
N PRO A 359 8.98 -3.20 -10.80
CA PRO A 359 10.01 -4.24 -10.81
C PRO A 359 9.62 -5.51 -10.05
N ILE A 360 8.33 -5.87 -10.03
CA ILE A 360 7.79 -7.03 -9.32
C ILE A 360 8.10 -8.35 -10.03
N GLY A 361 8.11 -9.44 -9.26
CA GLY A 361 8.24 -10.80 -9.77
C GLY A 361 7.03 -11.68 -9.46
N GLU A 362 6.13 -11.21 -8.59
CA GLU A 362 4.98 -11.95 -8.11
C GLU A 362 3.78 -11.01 -7.93
N ILE A 363 2.59 -11.54 -8.18
CA ILE A 363 1.29 -10.91 -7.95
C ILE A 363 0.50 -11.83 -7.03
N LYS A 364 -0.14 -11.25 -6.01
CA LYS A 364 -1.07 -11.94 -5.14
C LYS A 364 -2.50 -11.44 -5.43
N LEU A 365 -3.39 -12.38 -5.75
CA LEU A 365 -4.80 -12.10 -6.03
C LEU A 365 -5.58 -12.16 -4.71
N ASP A 366 -6.23 -11.04 -4.36
CA ASP A 366 -6.94 -10.86 -3.10
C ASP A 366 -7.99 -11.95 -2.85
N GLN A 367 -8.05 -12.39 -1.60
CA GLN A 367 -9.02 -13.36 -1.09
C GLN A 367 -10.47 -12.93 -1.28
N GLY A 368 -10.76 -11.63 -1.39
CA GLY A 368 -12.10 -11.10 -1.62
C GLY A 368 -12.75 -11.63 -2.90
N PHE A 369 -11.97 -11.79 -3.98
CA PHE A 369 -12.46 -12.39 -5.23
C PHE A 369 -12.60 -13.90 -5.16
N ILE A 370 -11.71 -14.56 -4.41
CA ILE A 370 -11.68 -16.02 -4.37
C ILE A 370 -12.78 -16.57 -3.47
N ARG A 371 -13.10 -15.87 -2.38
CA ARG A 371 -14.20 -16.25 -1.48
C ARG A 371 -15.57 -16.19 -2.16
N THR A 372 -15.79 -15.30 -3.13
CA THR A 372 -17.08 -15.21 -3.83
C THR A 372 -17.32 -16.33 -4.82
N LEU A 373 -16.30 -17.13 -5.18
CA LEU A 373 -16.43 -18.21 -6.17
C LEU A 373 -17.49 -19.26 -5.82
N GLU A 374 -17.77 -19.47 -4.52
CA GLU A 374 -18.83 -20.41 -4.13
C GLU A 374 -20.23 -19.85 -4.34
N ASP A 375 -20.42 -18.53 -4.19
CA ASP A 375 -21.71 -17.87 -4.39
C ASP A 375 -21.90 -17.42 -5.85
N ARG A 376 -20.80 -17.09 -6.53
CA ARG A 376 -20.71 -16.56 -7.90
C ARG A 376 -19.63 -17.32 -8.69
N PRO A 377 -19.86 -18.59 -9.09
CA PRO A 377 -18.88 -19.37 -9.84
C PRO A 377 -18.32 -18.69 -11.10
N GLN A 378 -19.14 -17.86 -11.76
CA GLN A 378 -18.77 -17.12 -12.96
C GLN A 378 -17.55 -16.21 -12.78
N ASP A 379 -17.25 -15.79 -11.53
CA ASP A 379 -16.06 -14.99 -11.19
C ASP A 379 -14.74 -15.73 -11.50
N LEU A 380 -14.76 -17.06 -11.77
CA LEU A 380 -13.61 -17.80 -12.30
C LEU A 380 -13.06 -17.21 -13.61
N HIS A 381 -13.90 -16.58 -14.45
CA HIS A 381 -13.43 -15.87 -15.64
C HIS A 381 -12.45 -14.74 -15.30
N PHE A 382 -12.71 -14.02 -14.20
CA PHE A 382 -11.82 -12.97 -13.73
C PHE A 382 -10.49 -13.54 -13.26
N VAL A 383 -10.51 -14.65 -12.51
CA VAL A 383 -9.28 -15.35 -12.09
C VAL A 383 -8.45 -15.78 -13.31
N GLY A 384 -9.10 -16.33 -14.34
CA GLY A 384 -8.44 -16.69 -15.61
C GLY A 384 -7.81 -15.48 -16.32
N ALA A 385 -8.50 -14.34 -16.36
CA ALA A 385 -7.98 -13.12 -16.97
C ALA A 385 -6.73 -12.58 -16.22
N ILE A 386 -6.74 -12.64 -14.88
CA ILE A 386 -5.59 -12.24 -14.06
C ILE A 386 -4.42 -13.22 -14.25
N GLN A 387 -4.68 -14.51 -14.38
CA GLN A 387 -3.67 -15.52 -14.70
C GLN A 387 -3.01 -15.26 -16.07
N ASP A 388 -3.80 -14.94 -17.09
CA ASP A 388 -3.28 -14.57 -18.41
C ASP A 388 -2.46 -13.27 -18.37
N LEU A 389 -2.88 -12.29 -17.58
CA LEU A 389 -2.14 -11.06 -17.35
C LEU A 389 -0.78 -11.33 -16.69
N ALA A 390 -0.76 -12.10 -15.61
CA ALA A 390 0.47 -12.46 -14.91
C ALA A 390 1.44 -13.20 -15.84
N ALA A 391 0.94 -14.18 -16.61
CA ALA A 391 1.71 -14.89 -17.61
C ALA A 391 2.25 -13.96 -18.72
N GLY A 392 1.45 -12.99 -19.17
CA GLY A 392 1.85 -11.99 -20.16
C GLY A 392 2.93 -11.02 -19.66
N LEU A 393 2.94 -10.72 -18.37
CA LEU A 393 3.98 -9.92 -17.70
C LEU A 393 5.22 -10.75 -17.32
N GLY A 394 5.12 -12.07 -17.32
CA GLY A 394 6.19 -12.98 -16.88
C GLY A 394 6.42 -12.95 -15.38
N VAL A 395 5.36 -12.73 -14.59
CA VAL A 395 5.37 -12.73 -13.13
C VAL A 395 4.58 -13.94 -12.61
N ASP A 396 4.94 -14.41 -11.42
CA ASP A 396 4.21 -15.49 -10.75
C ASP A 396 2.87 -14.97 -10.19
N LEU A 397 1.85 -15.83 -10.17
CA LEU A 397 0.54 -15.53 -9.58
C LEU A 397 0.30 -16.45 -8.38
N VAL A 398 0.08 -15.84 -7.21
CA VAL A 398 -0.42 -16.49 -6.00
C VAL A 398 -1.91 -16.20 -5.87
N VAL A 399 -2.72 -17.26 -5.83
CA VAL A 399 -4.15 -17.15 -5.55
C VAL A 399 -4.38 -17.32 -4.05
N GLU A 400 -4.83 -16.27 -3.39
CA GLU A 400 -5.10 -16.28 -1.95
C GLU A 400 -6.56 -16.61 -1.63
N GLY A 401 -6.87 -16.83 -0.35
CA GLY A 401 -8.26 -17.09 0.07
C GLY A 401 -8.82 -18.43 -0.41
N VAL A 402 -7.96 -19.40 -0.73
CA VAL A 402 -8.36 -20.78 -1.09
C VAL A 402 -8.85 -21.52 0.16
N GLU A 403 -10.09 -21.24 0.58
CA GLU A 403 -10.61 -21.61 1.90
C GLU A 403 -11.42 -22.91 1.94
N THR A 404 -11.99 -23.33 0.82
CA THR A 404 -12.80 -24.55 0.73
C THR A 404 -12.21 -25.56 -0.25
N GLU A 405 -12.60 -26.83 -0.12
CA GLU A 405 -12.15 -27.89 -1.03
C GLU A 405 -12.62 -27.65 -2.47
N ASP A 406 -13.84 -27.10 -2.66
CA ASP A 406 -14.38 -26.76 -3.99
C ASP A 406 -13.56 -25.65 -4.66
N ILE A 407 -13.21 -24.59 -3.92
CA ILE A 407 -12.34 -23.52 -4.43
C ILE A 407 -10.97 -24.09 -4.78
N LEU A 408 -10.36 -24.88 -3.89
CA LEU A 408 -9.05 -25.50 -4.12
C LEU A 408 -9.06 -26.36 -5.39
N ASP A 409 -10.08 -27.18 -5.58
CA ASP A 409 -10.28 -28.02 -6.75
C ASP A 409 -10.37 -27.17 -8.03
N ALA A 410 -11.19 -26.11 -8.01
CA ALA A 410 -11.36 -25.21 -9.15
C ALA A 410 -10.07 -24.49 -9.55
N VAL A 411 -9.39 -23.82 -8.62
CA VAL A 411 -8.15 -23.07 -8.92
C VAL A 411 -6.97 -23.99 -9.28
N THR A 412 -6.96 -25.21 -8.74
CA THR A 412 -6.01 -26.28 -9.11
C THR A 412 -6.19 -26.66 -10.57
N VAL A 413 -7.43 -26.95 -10.98
CA VAL A 413 -7.78 -27.35 -12.35
C VAL A 413 -7.60 -26.21 -13.36
N MET A 414 -7.84 -24.96 -12.95
CA MET A 414 -7.51 -23.76 -13.75
C MET A 414 -6.01 -23.65 -14.04
N GLY A 415 -5.17 -24.31 -13.24
CA GLY A 415 -3.72 -24.29 -13.42
C GLY A 415 -3.06 -23.05 -12.82
N ALA A 416 -3.69 -22.40 -11.84
CA ALA A 416 -3.05 -21.34 -11.06
C ALA A 416 -1.72 -21.85 -10.47
N SER A 417 -0.66 -21.05 -10.55
CA SER A 417 0.71 -21.51 -10.28
C SER A 417 0.96 -21.79 -8.80
N LEU A 418 0.57 -20.84 -7.96
CA LEU A 418 0.79 -20.84 -6.51
C LEU A 418 -0.55 -20.61 -5.80
N LEU A 419 -0.79 -21.35 -4.73
CA LEU A 419 -2.06 -21.35 -4.00
C LEU A 419 -1.82 -21.14 -2.51
N GLN A 420 -2.64 -20.31 -1.88
CA GLN A 420 -2.62 -20.05 -0.44
C GLN A 420 -4.04 -19.95 0.12
N GLY A 421 -4.28 -20.60 1.26
CA GLY A 421 -5.58 -20.53 1.93
C GLY A 421 -5.84 -21.67 2.91
N TYR A 422 -6.98 -21.62 3.59
CA TYR A 422 -7.30 -22.53 4.70
C TYR A 422 -7.61 -23.96 4.28
N ALA A 423 -8.00 -24.21 3.02
CA ALA A 423 -8.14 -25.56 2.48
C ALA A 423 -6.78 -26.29 2.40
N ILE A 424 -5.69 -25.53 2.28
CA ILE A 424 -4.32 -26.05 2.34
C ILE A 424 -3.88 -26.12 3.80
N ALA A 425 -3.86 -24.96 4.47
CA ALA A 425 -3.47 -24.81 5.86
C ALA A 425 -3.79 -23.40 6.39
N LYS A 426 -4.20 -23.32 7.66
CA LYS A 426 -4.24 -22.07 8.41
C LYS A 426 -2.83 -21.62 8.80
N PRO A 427 -2.60 -20.31 9.03
CA PRO A 427 -1.36 -19.85 9.66
C PRO A 427 -1.09 -20.61 10.95
N MET A 428 0.15 -21.06 11.15
CA MET A 428 0.52 -21.92 12.29
C MET A 428 1.92 -21.58 12.85
N PRO A 429 2.19 -21.88 14.14
CA PRO A 429 3.54 -21.74 14.69
C PRO A 429 4.57 -22.61 13.97
N LEU A 430 5.86 -22.25 14.07
CA LEU A 430 6.96 -22.98 13.42
C LEU A 430 6.96 -24.50 13.67
N ALA A 431 6.70 -24.92 14.90
CA ALA A 431 6.68 -26.36 15.27
C ALA A 431 5.57 -27.14 14.54
N GLU A 432 4.42 -26.49 14.32
CA GLU A 432 3.31 -27.08 13.56
C GLU A 432 3.63 -27.07 12.07
N LEU A 433 4.28 -26.01 11.55
CA LEU A 433 4.75 -25.95 10.17
C LEU A 433 5.71 -27.11 9.87
N GLN A 434 6.70 -27.36 10.72
CA GLN A 434 7.63 -28.49 10.57
C GLN A 434 6.89 -29.83 10.49
N THR A 435 5.83 -30.00 11.28
CA THR A 435 4.99 -31.20 11.25
C THR A 435 4.16 -31.27 9.97
N PHE A 436 3.63 -30.14 9.50
CA PHE A 436 2.85 -30.04 8.28
C PHE A 436 3.68 -30.37 7.03
N LEU A 437 4.91 -29.83 6.94
CA LEU A 437 5.83 -30.07 5.82
C LEU A 437 6.22 -31.55 5.67
N GLY A 438 6.14 -32.34 6.75
CA GLY A 438 6.35 -33.79 6.71
C GLY A 438 5.20 -34.59 6.09
N ARG A 439 4.07 -33.96 5.78
CA ARG A 439 2.89 -34.61 5.19
C ARG A 439 2.99 -34.62 3.67
N THR A 440 2.47 -35.68 3.05
CA THR A 440 2.27 -35.71 1.60
C THR A 440 0.88 -35.12 1.31
N LEU A 441 0.85 -34.04 0.54
CA LEU A 441 -0.40 -33.46 0.06
C LEU A 441 -0.92 -34.28 -1.13
N PRO A 442 -2.24 -34.52 -1.22
CA PRO A 442 -2.81 -35.20 -2.37
C PRO A 442 -2.57 -34.38 -3.65
N HIS A 443 -2.17 -35.05 -4.72
CA HIS A 443 -2.11 -34.47 -6.07
C HIS A 443 -3.34 -34.94 -6.83
N GLN A 444 -4.27 -34.02 -7.09
CA GLN A 444 -5.48 -34.29 -7.85
C GLN A 444 -5.33 -33.65 -9.24
N GLN A 445 -5.43 -34.48 -10.28
CA GLN A 445 -5.38 -34.06 -11.69
C GLN A 445 -6.78 -33.97 -12.32
N HIS A 446 -7.79 -34.45 -11.60
CA HIS A 446 -9.18 -34.51 -12.00
C HIS A 446 -10.02 -33.68 -11.01
N PRO A 447 -11.01 -32.90 -11.49
CA PRO A 447 -11.95 -32.21 -10.63
C PRO A 447 -12.73 -33.20 -9.77
N ASN A 448 -12.90 -32.86 -8.50
CA ASN A 448 -13.69 -33.63 -7.52
C ASN A 448 -14.96 -32.87 -7.09
N SER A 449 -15.14 -31.65 -7.59
CA SER A 449 -16.30 -30.80 -7.35
C SER A 449 -16.92 -30.33 -8.66
N LEU A 450 -18.19 -29.91 -8.62
CA LEU A 450 -18.85 -29.27 -9.77
C LEU A 450 -18.23 -27.90 -10.10
N LEU A 451 -17.67 -27.20 -9.11
CA LEU A 451 -16.93 -25.95 -9.34
C LEU A 451 -15.62 -26.23 -10.10
N GLY A 452 -14.94 -27.33 -9.78
CA GLY A 452 -13.79 -27.82 -10.53
C GLY A 452 -14.14 -28.30 -11.93
N LEU A 453 -15.30 -28.94 -12.12
CA LEU A 453 -15.81 -29.27 -13.46
C LEU A 453 -16.07 -28.01 -14.29
N TYR A 454 -16.67 -27.00 -13.68
CA TYR A 454 -16.90 -25.71 -14.32
C TYR A 454 -15.57 -25.06 -14.75
N ALA A 455 -14.59 -24.99 -13.84
CA ALA A 455 -13.24 -24.55 -14.14
C ALA A 455 -12.59 -25.35 -15.29
N LYS A 456 -12.75 -26.68 -15.31
CA LYS A 456 -12.24 -27.54 -16.39
C LYS A 456 -12.83 -27.18 -17.74
N GLN A 457 -14.14 -26.97 -17.78
CA GLN A 457 -14.86 -26.58 -18.99
C GLN A 457 -14.36 -25.23 -19.52
N LEU A 458 -14.19 -24.24 -18.65
CA LEU A 458 -13.65 -22.92 -19.01
C LEU A 458 -12.25 -23.02 -19.62
N VAL A 459 -11.32 -23.73 -18.96
CA VAL A 459 -9.96 -23.92 -19.47
C VAL A 459 -9.96 -24.64 -20.81
N HIS A 460 -10.77 -25.69 -20.94
CA HIS A 460 -10.86 -26.47 -22.16
C HIS A 460 -11.43 -25.63 -23.32
N HIS A 461 -12.49 -24.86 -23.07
CA HIS A 461 -13.06 -23.95 -24.05
C HIS A 461 -12.04 -22.92 -24.52
N ASN A 462 -11.40 -22.19 -23.60
CA ASN A 462 -10.42 -21.16 -23.95
C ASN A 462 -9.23 -21.73 -24.75
N ALA A 463 -8.76 -22.92 -24.40
CA ALA A 463 -7.69 -23.58 -25.14
C ALA A 463 -8.11 -23.95 -26.58
N LEU A 464 -9.32 -24.47 -26.74
CA LEU A 464 -9.88 -24.85 -28.03
C LEU A 464 -10.17 -23.63 -28.91
N GLU A 465 -10.78 -22.59 -28.33
CA GLU A 465 -11.05 -21.32 -28.99
C GLU A 465 -9.75 -20.70 -29.52
N LYS A 466 -8.71 -20.62 -28.65
CA LYS A 466 -7.39 -20.13 -29.04
C LYS A 466 -6.76 -20.95 -30.16
N ALA A 467 -6.85 -22.28 -30.11
CA ALA A 467 -6.33 -23.15 -31.16
C ALA A 467 -7.04 -22.92 -32.51
N ILE A 468 -8.38 -22.88 -32.50
CA ILE A 468 -9.21 -22.62 -33.68
C ILE A 468 -8.90 -21.23 -34.26
N ARG A 469 -8.82 -20.19 -33.43
CA ARG A 469 -8.53 -18.82 -33.88
C ARG A 469 -7.11 -18.69 -34.46
N GLN A 470 -6.13 -19.42 -33.94
CA GLN A 470 -4.74 -19.36 -34.40
C GLN A 470 -4.51 -20.10 -35.72
N ASP A 471 -4.95 -21.35 -35.81
CA ASP A 471 -4.90 -22.13 -37.05
C ASP A 471 -6.01 -23.18 -37.06
N PRO A 472 -7.16 -22.88 -37.69
CA PRO A 472 -8.30 -23.80 -37.77
C PRO A 472 -7.90 -25.18 -38.34
N LYS A 473 -6.88 -25.25 -39.20
CA LYS A 473 -6.51 -26.51 -39.89
C LYS A 473 -5.78 -27.50 -38.99
N LEU A 474 -5.31 -27.07 -37.82
CA LEU A 474 -4.68 -27.95 -36.84
C LEU A 474 -5.71 -28.71 -36.00
N VAL A 475 -6.99 -28.36 -36.12
CA VAL A 475 -8.07 -28.92 -35.32
C VAL A 475 -8.77 -30.03 -36.09
N ASP A 476 -8.83 -31.23 -35.51
CA ASP A 476 -9.54 -32.37 -36.09
C ASP A 476 -11.03 -32.31 -35.75
N TYR A 477 -11.77 -31.50 -36.52
CA TYR A 477 -13.21 -31.32 -36.33
C TYR A 477 -14.04 -32.60 -36.49
N VAL A 478 -13.54 -33.59 -37.23
CA VAL A 478 -14.23 -34.88 -37.39
C VAL A 478 -14.23 -35.64 -36.07
N THR A 479 -13.10 -35.63 -35.36
CA THR A 479 -13.02 -36.23 -34.02
C THR A 479 -13.72 -35.38 -32.97
N LEU A 480 -13.68 -34.05 -33.06
CA LEU A 480 -14.34 -33.16 -32.08
C LEU A 480 -15.85 -33.34 -31.99
N VAL A 481 -16.54 -33.80 -33.05
CA VAL A 481 -17.98 -34.12 -32.96
C VAL A 481 -18.25 -35.16 -31.88
N ASP A 482 -17.32 -36.10 -31.67
CA ASP A 482 -17.44 -37.14 -30.65
C ASP A 482 -17.05 -36.59 -29.28
N ALA A 483 -18.03 -36.03 -28.57
CA ALA A 483 -17.82 -35.47 -27.23
C ALA A 483 -17.21 -36.46 -26.23
N THR A 484 -17.29 -37.79 -26.46
CA THR A 484 -16.78 -38.80 -25.52
C THR A 484 -15.25 -38.84 -25.43
N ILE A 485 -14.55 -38.29 -26.43
CA ILE A 485 -13.09 -38.17 -26.41
C ILE A 485 -12.61 -36.91 -25.67
N CYS A 486 -13.53 -35.99 -25.36
CA CYS A 486 -13.22 -34.77 -24.62
C CYS A 486 -12.88 -35.11 -23.16
N PRO A 487 -11.80 -34.54 -22.60
CA PRO A 487 -11.49 -34.71 -21.18
C PRO A 487 -12.66 -34.32 -20.27
N VAL A 488 -13.41 -33.26 -20.60
CA VAL A 488 -14.56 -32.79 -19.81
C VAL A 488 -15.66 -33.85 -19.72
N HIS A 489 -15.89 -34.63 -20.78
CA HIS A 489 -16.86 -35.73 -20.72
C HIS A 489 -16.43 -36.80 -19.71
N ALA A 490 -15.14 -37.16 -19.68
CA ALA A 490 -14.64 -38.11 -18.69
C ALA A 490 -14.83 -37.59 -17.25
N GLU A 491 -14.67 -36.28 -17.02
CA GLU A 491 -14.91 -35.67 -15.70
C GLU A 491 -16.39 -35.64 -15.30
N ILE A 492 -17.30 -35.36 -16.25
CA ILE A 492 -18.75 -35.45 -16.02
C ILE A 492 -19.12 -36.86 -15.54
N GLN A 493 -18.57 -37.89 -16.19
CA GLN A 493 -18.78 -39.29 -15.81
C GLN A 493 -18.13 -39.62 -14.45
N HIS A 494 -16.93 -39.08 -14.18
CA HIS A 494 -16.21 -39.32 -12.94
C HIS A 494 -16.97 -38.82 -11.70
N LEU A 495 -17.52 -37.60 -11.78
CA LEU A 495 -18.27 -37.01 -10.68
C LEU A 495 -19.63 -37.69 -10.46
N GLY A 496 -20.15 -38.41 -11.45
CA GLY A 496 -21.38 -39.19 -11.32
C GLY A 496 -22.64 -38.34 -11.06
N VAL A 497 -22.56 -37.03 -11.30
CA VAL A 497 -23.65 -36.08 -10.99
C VAL A 497 -24.80 -36.18 -12.00
N ASP A 498 -24.53 -36.78 -13.17
CA ASP A 498 -25.44 -36.76 -14.31
C ASP A 498 -25.22 -37.95 -15.28
N ASP A 499 -25.35 -39.19 -14.78
CA ASP A 499 -25.17 -40.45 -15.54
C ASP A 499 -26.05 -40.52 -16.82
N GLY A 500 -25.52 -39.99 -17.94
CA GLY A 500 -26.19 -39.86 -19.23
C GLY A 500 -27.33 -38.82 -19.28
N GLY A 501 -27.32 -37.83 -18.39
CA GLY A 501 -28.44 -36.91 -18.15
C GLY A 501 -28.43 -35.60 -18.97
N VAL A 502 -28.52 -34.45 -18.30
CA VAL A 502 -28.62 -33.10 -18.88
C VAL A 502 -27.25 -32.54 -19.31
N LEU A 503 -26.24 -32.61 -18.44
CA LEU A 503 -24.88 -32.15 -18.71
C LEU A 503 -24.24 -32.90 -19.87
N ASP A 504 -24.41 -34.22 -19.94
CA ASP A 504 -23.84 -34.99 -21.05
C ASP A 504 -24.45 -34.58 -22.41
N LYS A 505 -25.77 -34.32 -22.44
CA LYS A 505 -26.45 -33.84 -23.65
C LYS A 505 -25.99 -32.45 -24.04
N LEU A 506 -25.93 -31.51 -23.10
CA LEU A 506 -25.48 -30.14 -23.36
C LEU A 506 -24.01 -30.13 -23.81
N HIS A 507 -23.17 -30.98 -23.24
CA HIS A 507 -21.78 -31.14 -23.67
C HIS A 507 -21.67 -31.72 -25.10
N GLN A 508 -22.52 -32.69 -25.47
CA GLN A 508 -22.61 -33.15 -26.87
C GLN A 508 -23.09 -32.05 -27.83
N GLU A 509 -24.04 -31.21 -27.42
CA GLU A 509 -24.52 -30.08 -28.22
C GLU A 509 -23.43 -29.02 -28.43
N TYR A 510 -22.65 -28.72 -27.40
CA TYR A 510 -21.47 -27.86 -27.46
C TYR A 510 -20.44 -28.34 -28.50
N HIS A 511 -20.05 -29.62 -28.45
CA HIS A 511 -19.12 -30.19 -29.45
C HIS A 511 -19.68 -30.18 -30.87
N ARG A 512 -20.99 -30.43 -31.03
CA ARG A 512 -21.66 -30.32 -32.33
C ARG A 512 -21.64 -28.89 -32.87
N ALA A 513 -21.81 -27.89 -32.02
CA ALA A 513 -21.72 -26.48 -32.41
C ALA A 513 -20.30 -26.13 -32.91
N ILE A 514 -19.25 -26.58 -32.20
CA ILE A 514 -17.85 -26.36 -32.60
C ILE A 514 -17.51 -27.07 -33.92
N ALA A 515 -17.97 -28.29 -34.12
CA ALA A 515 -17.71 -29.00 -35.37
C ALA A 515 -18.41 -28.33 -36.57
N ASN A 516 -19.58 -27.73 -36.37
CA ASN A 516 -20.27 -26.97 -37.41
C ASN A 516 -19.53 -25.68 -37.81
N MET A 517 -18.73 -25.11 -36.91
CA MET A 517 -17.87 -23.96 -37.21
C MET A 517 -16.85 -24.26 -38.32
N ASP A 518 -16.34 -25.49 -38.43
CA ASP A 518 -15.44 -25.88 -39.54
C ASP A 518 -16.11 -25.68 -40.90
N THR A 519 -17.38 -26.10 -41.00
CA THR A 519 -18.17 -25.95 -42.23
C THR A 519 -18.34 -24.48 -42.62
N LEU A 520 -18.48 -23.59 -41.63
CA LEU A 520 -18.58 -22.14 -41.82
C LEU A 520 -17.23 -21.49 -42.16
N LEU A 521 -16.15 -21.86 -41.47
CA LEU A 521 -14.79 -21.36 -41.71
C LEU A 521 -14.23 -21.79 -43.07
N ILE A 522 -14.58 -22.99 -43.54
CA ILE A 522 -14.27 -23.48 -44.89
C ILE A 522 -15.10 -22.73 -45.94
N ALA A 523 -16.39 -22.45 -45.68
CA ALA A 523 -17.28 -21.78 -46.61
C ALA A 523 -17.01 -20.27 -46.75
N SER A 524 -16.58 -19.61 -45.67
CA SER A 524 -16.28 -18.18 -45.62
C SER A 524 -15.23 -17.87 -44.55
N PRO A 525 -13.94 -17.83 -44.91
CA PRO A 525 -12.84 -17.61 -43.95
C PRO A 525 -12.86 -16.26 -43.21
N ALA A 526 -13.71 -15.32 -43.64
CA ALA A 526 -13.84 -13.99 -43.06
C ALA A 526 -14.98 -13.87 -42.02
N THR A 527 -15.82 -14.89 -41.87
CA THR A 527 -16.90 -14.89 -40.86
C THR A 527 -16.41 -15.50 -39.56
N ASN A 528 -16.16 -14.64 -38.59
CA ASN A 528 -15.80 -14.99 -37.21
C ASN A 528 -17.07 -15.08 -36.35
N ASP A 529 -18.05 -15.88 -36.81
CA ASP A 529 -19.34 -16.04 -36.12
C ASP A 529 -19.26 -17.21 -35.14
N TRP A 530 -19.17 -16.89 -33.85
CA TRP A 530 -19.10 -17.85 -32.73
C TRP A 530 -20.45 -18.01 -32.02
N THR A 531 -21.51 -17.34 -32.49
CA THR A 531 -22.77 -17.19 -31.75
C THR A 531 -23.37 -18.52 -31.29
N ASP A 532 -23.39 -19.54 -32.16
CA ASP A 532 -23.94 -20.86 -31.83
C ASP A 532 -23.06 -21.62 -30.81
N VAL A 533 -21.74 -21.42 -30.85
CA VAL A 533 -20.79 -22.03 -29.91
C VAL A 533 -20.86 -21.36 -28.56
N GLU A 534 -20.86 -20.02 -28.53
CA GLU A 534 -21.03 -19.21 -27.33
C GLU A 534 -22.35 -19.56 -26.64
N HIS A 535 -23.46 -19.65 -27.39
CA HIS A 535 -24.75 -20.05 -26.82
C HIS A 535 -24.74 -21.48 -26.23
N ALA A 536 -24.13 -22.44 -26.93
CA ALA A 536 -24.07 -23.82 -26.44
C ALA A 536 -23.15 -23.96 -25.21
N GLN A 537 -22.05 -23.21 -25.19
CA GLN A 537 -21.15 -23.11 -24.04
C GLN A 537 -21.88 -22.50 -22.85
N ASP A 538 -22.46 -21.31 -23.00
CA ASP A 538 -23.20 -20.62 -21.93
C ASP A 538 -24.28 -21.54 -21.33
N THR A 539 -25.01 -22.26 -22.19
CA THR A 539 -26.05 -23.19 -21.72
C THR A 539 -25.47 -24.34 -20.89
N LEU A 540 -24.35 -24.93 -21.32
CA LEU A 540 -23.66 -25.97 -20.56
C LEU A 540 -23.13 -25.43 -19.23
N GLU A 541 -22.50 -24.27 -19.25
CA GLU A 541 -21.93 -23.62 -18.07
C GLU A 541 -23.00 -23.28 -17.03
N GLN A 542 -24.10 -22.67 -17.46
CA GLN A 542 -25.23 -22.38 -16.57
C GLN A 542 -25.80 -23.67 -15.96
N ALA A 543 -25.90 -24.75 -16.72
CA ALA A 543 -26.37 -26.02 -16.17
C ALA A 543 -25.42 -26.58 -15.09
N ILE A 544 -24.10 -26.48 -15.27
CA ILE A 544 -23.13 -26.89 -14.24
C ILE A 544 -23.31 -26.04 -12.98
N ILE A 545 -23.43 -24.72 -13.13
CA ILE A 545 -23.61 -23.77 -12.02
C ILE A 545 -24.94 -24.02 -11.28
N GLU A 546 -26.04 -24.19 -12.01
CA GLU A 546 -27.36 -24.49 -11.41
C GLU A 546 -27.33 -25.77 -10.58
N ILE A 547 -26.69 -26.83 -11.10
CA ILE A 547 -26.54 -28.09 -10.37
C ILE A 547 -25.66 -27.88 -9.14
N TYR A 548 -24.54 -27.17 -9.25
CA TYR A 548 -23.67 -26.85 -8.13
C TYR A 548 -24.40 -26.11 -7.01
N CYS A 549 -25.11 -25.03 -7.35
CA CYS A 549 -25.85 -24.21 -6.39
C CYS A 549 -27.02 -24.96 -5.75
N LYS A 550 -27.64 -25.89 -6.49
CA LYS A 550 -28.63 -26.80 -5.92
C LYS A 550 -28.02 -27.75 -4.88
N HIS A 551 -26.83 -28.30 -5.13
CA HIS A 551 -26.16 -29.17 -4.15
C HIS A 551 -25.75 -28.40 -2.89
N LYS A 552 -25.18 -27.19 -3.04
CA LYS A 552 -24.82 -26.33 -1.90
C LYS A 552 -26.01 -25.96 -1.02
N THR A 553 -27.16 -25.67 -1.62
CA THR A 553 -28.39 -25.35 -0.87
C THR A 553 -28.98 -26.55 -0.15
N GLU A 554 -28.87 -27.76 -0.73
CA GLU A 554 -29.27 -29.02 -0.08
C GLU A 554 -28.34 -29.38 1.10
N ASP A 555 -27.06 -29.03 1.01
CA ASP A 555 -26.05 -29.22 2.07
C ASP A 555 -26.06 -28.12 3.16
N GLY A 556 -27.00 -27.16 3.09
CA GLY A 556 -27.20 -26.14 4.12
C GLY A 556 -26.28 -24.92 4.03
N HIS A 557 -25.65 -24.66 2.88
CA HIS A 557 -24.84 -23.47 2.60
C HIS A 557 -25.67 -22.35 1.94
N SER A 558 -25.11 -21.13 1.88
CA SER A 558 -25.70 -19.90 1.31
C SER A 558 -26.24 -20.10 -0.13
N VAL A 559 -27.21 -19.26 -0.53
CA VAL A 559 -27.84 -19.31 -1.86
C VAL A 559 -26.94 -18.60 -2.86
N CYS A 560 -26.46 -19.29 -3.90
CA CYS A 560 -25.74 -18.67 -5.02
C CYS A 560 -26.58 -17.61 -5.73
N GLU A 561 -25.95 -16.50 -6.15
CA GLU A 561 -26.56 -15.52 -7.03
C GLU A 561 -26.37 -15.93 -8.49
N THR A 562 -27.41 -16.46 -9.13
CA THR A 562 -27.45 -16.60 -10.59
C THR A 562 -27.89 -15.25 -11.19
N GLU A 563 -26.96 -14.45 -11.70
CA GLU A 563 -27.32 -13.22 -12.43
C GLU A 563 -27.94 -13.55 -13.79
N ASN A 564 -29.16 -13.05 -14.04
CA ASN A 564 -29.70 -12.92 -15.39
C ASN A 564 -28.96 -11.79 -16.12
N PRO A 565 -28.50 -11.97 -17.37
CA PRO A 565 -27.76 -10.94 -18.09
C PRO A 565 -28.70 -9.88 -18.69
N THR A 566 -29.48 -9.19 -17.86
CA THR A 566 -30.17 -7.92 -18.19
C THR A 566 -30.70 -7.30 -16.90
N ASP A 567 -29.89 -6.48 -16.23
CA ASP A 567 -30.29 -5.24 -15.51
C ASP A 567 -29.28 -4.91 -14.40
N SER A 568 -28.40 -3.93 -14.65
CA SER A 568 -28.12 -2.81 -13.74
C SER A 568 -26.88 -2.01 -14.16
N ILE A 569 -27.03 -1.22 -15.23
CA ILE A 569 -26.34 0.07 -15.29
C ILE A 569 -27.35 1.10 -14.82
N ALA A 570 -27.33 1.44 -13.53
CA ALA A 570 -27.98 2.62 -13.01
C ALA A 570 -27.32 3.06 -11.69
N THR A 571 -26.43 4.06 -11.83
CA THR A 571 -26.39 5.28 -11.02
C THR A 571 -26.84 5.19 -9.56
N ASP A 572 -25.93 5.47 -8.62
CA ASP A 572 -25.97 6.78 -7.94
C ASP A 572 -24.67 7.11 -7.17
N PRO A 573 -24.39 8.42 -6.96
CA PRO A 573 -23.14 8.94 -6.43
C PRO A 573 -23.18 9.13 -4.90
N LEU A 574 -22.03 8.93 -4.24
CA LEU A 574 -21.50 9.79 -3.17
C LEU A 574 -20.10 9.32 -2.75
#